data_AF-A0A966WSK1-F1
#
_entry.id   AF-A0A966WSK1-F1
#
_cell.length_a   1.000
_cell.length_b   1.000
_cell.length_c   1.000
_cell.angle_alpha   90.00
_cell.angle_beta   90.00
_cell.angle_gamma   90.00
#
_symmetry.space_group_name_H-M   'P 1'
#
loop_
_entity.id
_entity.type
_entity.pdbx_description
1 polymer ?
#
loop_
_entity_poly.entity_id
_entity_poly.type
_entity_poly.pdbx_seq_one_letter_code
_entity_poly.pdbx_strand_id
1 'polypeptide(L)'
;MMRAPEWTDDIEQPSMSRSGNTRSIERRVRRVATRLGLHLMIVQKPDNRVRAHGGYMLRDGQSMRILLGDKDYPYCADIDEVEAFLDAYQG
;
A
#
# COMPACT_ATOMS: atom_id res chain seq x y z
N MET A 1 -6.77 44.53 13.91
CA MET A 1 -6.50 43.62 12.76
C MET A 1 -5.96 42.33 13.35
N MET A 2 -6.81 41.30 13.54
CA MET A 2 -6.40 40.02 14.13
C MET A 2 -5.64 39.20 13.09
N ARG A 3 -4.44 38.74 13.45
CA ARG A 3 -3.61 37.84 12.64
C ARG A 3 -4.15 36.43 12.87
N ALA A 4 -4.69 35.80 11.82
CA ALA A 4 -5.16 34.42 11.88
C ALA A 4 -3.97 33.48 12.18
N PRO A 5 -4.17 32.40 12.96
CA PRO A 5 -3.10 31.49 13.33
C PRO A 5 -2.67 30.63 12.14
N GLU A 6 -1.37 30.43 12.00
CA GLU A 6 -0.74 29.47 11.08
C GLU A 6 -1.33 28.08 11.36
N TRP A 7 -2.19 27.61 10.47
CA TRP A 7 -2.60 26.22 10.46
C TRP A 7 -1.44 25.42 9.86
N THR A 8 -0.79 24.65 10.71
CA THR A 8 0.20 23.64 10.35
C THR A 8 -0.51 22.56 9.54
N ASP A 9 -0.53 22.72 8.21
CA ASP A 9 -0.75 21.61 7.30
C ASP A 9 0.53 20.77 7.22
N ASP A 10 0.94 20.22 8.37
CA ASP A 10 1.79 19.03 8.44
C ASP A 10 0.92 17.83 8.05
N ILE A 11 0.56 17.75 6.76
CA ILE A 11 0.07 16.52 6.17
C ILE A 11 1.08 16.15 5.09
N GLU A 12 2.07 15.40 5.53
CA GLU A 12 2.97 14.62 4.70
C GLU A 12 2.13 13.71 3.78
N GLN A 13 1.88 14.16 2.55
CA GLN A 13 1.53 13.26 1.46
C GLN A 13 2.28 13.67 0.19
N PRO A 14 3.49 13.13 -0.07
CA PRO A 14 3.93 12.99 -1.43
C PRO A 14 3.04 11.93 -2.09
N SER A 15 1.86 12.34 -2.58
CA SER A 15 1.10 11.58 -3.56
C SER A 15 1.88 11.61 -4.88
N MET A 16 2.96 10.80 -4.96
CA MET A 16 3.67 10.56 -6.21
C MET A 16 2.75 9.76 -7.13
N SER A 17 1.92 10.50 -7.87
CA SER A 17 1.13 10.02 -8.99
C SER A 17 2.06 9.47 -10.09
N ARG A 18 2.50 8.22 -9.93
CA ARG A 18 3.23 7.47 -10.97
C ARG A 18 2.23 6.90 -11.99
N SER A 19 1.56 7.78 -12.73
CA SER A 19 0.54 7.42 -13.73
C SER A 19 1.07 6.69 -14.97
N GLY A 20 2.35 6.31 -15.02
CA GLY A 20 2.94 5.59 -16.17
C GLY A 20 3.37 4.14 -15.93
N ASN A 21 3.45 3.63 -14.68
CA ASN A 21 4.24 2.41 -14.40
C ASN A 21 3.63 1.39 -13.42
N THR A 22 2.36 1.51 -13.02
CA THR A 22 1.74 0.67 -11.98
C THR A 22 1.88 -0.82 -12.26
N ARG A 23 1.60 -1.28 -13.50
CA ARG A 23 1.75 -2.70 -13.89
C ARG A 23 3.19 -3.23 -13.83
N SER A 24 4.20 -2.37 -13.97
CA SER A 24 5.60 -2.80 -13.85
C SER A 24 5.98 -2.95 -12.38
N ILE A 25 5.54 -1.99 -11.56
CA ILE A 25 5.72 -2.00 -10.10
C ILE A 25 5.04 -3.23 -9.51
N GLU A 26 3.76 -3.48 -9.82
CA GLU A 26 3.04 -4.67 -9.37
C GLU A 26 3.78 -5.97 -9.71
N ARG A 27 4.34 -6.09 -10.91
CA ARG A 27 5.13 -7.26 -11.30
C ARG A 27 6.40 -7.39 -10.49
N ARG A 28 7.10 -6.29 -10.23
CA ARG A 28 8.31 -6.26 -9.39
C ARG A 28 7.98 -6.67 -7.95
N VAL A 29 7.02 -5.98 -7.34
CA VAL A 29 6.54 -6.23 -5.97
C VAL A 29 6.08 -7.69 -5.82
N ARG A 30 5.31 -8.21 -6.78
CA ARG A 30 4.88 -9.62 -6.78
C ARG A 30 6.05 -10.59 -6.78
N ARG A 31 7.08 -10.35 -7.61
CA ARG A 31 8.29 -11.20 -7.65
C ARG A 31 9.01 -11.20 -6.30
N VAL A 32 9.15 -10.02 -5.68
CA VAL A 32 9.79 -9.88 -4.37
C VAL A 32 8.98 -10.62 -3.30
N ALA A 33 7.68 -10.37 -3.22
CA ALA A 33 6.79 -11.04 -2.28
C ALA A 33 6.88 -12.57 -2.41
N THR A 34 6.80 -13.11 -3.64
CA THR A 34 6.91 -14.56 -3.87
C THR A 34 8.25 -15.14 -3.43
N ARG A 35 9.36 -14.42 -3.63
CA ARG A 35 10.69 -14.86 -3.14
C ARG A 35 10.75 -14.97 -1.61
N LEU A 36 9.99 -14.14 -0.91
CA LEU A 36 9.90 -14.11 0.55
C LEU A 36 8.82 -15.05 1.11
N GLY A 37 8.16 -15.85 0.26
CA GLY A 37 7.05 -16.71 0.67
C GLY A 37 5.75 -15.96 0.99
N LEU A 38 5.63 -14.71 0.53
CA LEU A 38 4.46 -13.86 0.75
C LEU A 38 3.56 -13.83 -0.51
N HIS A 39 2.25 -13.72 -0.28
CA HIS A 39 1.25 -13.54 -1.33
C HIS A 39 0.76 -12.11 -1.37
N LEU A 40 0.98 -11.46 -2.51
CA LEU A 40 0.33 -10.20 -2.85
C LEU A 40 -1.08 -10.47 -3.40
N MET A 41 -2.08 -10.07 -2.62
CA MET A 41 -3.48 -10.10 -2.99
C MET A 41 -3.90 -8.74 -3.55
N ILE A 42 -4.61 -8.78 -4.68
CA ILE A 42 -5.15 -7.59 -5.34
C ILE A 42 -6.67 -7.73 -5.32
N VAL A 43 -7.36 -6.64 -4.96
CA VAL A 43 -8.82 -6.61 -4.99
C VAL A 43 -9.34 -6.76 -6.43
N GLN A 44 -10.27 -7.69 -6.64
CA GLN A 44 -10.86 -7.92 -7.98
C GLN A 44 -12.06 -7.01 -8.27
N LYS A 45 -12.80 -6.62 -7.23
CA LYS A 45 -13.95 -5.73 -7.30
C LYS A 45 -13.79 -4.65 -6.22
N PRO A 46 -13.03 -3.57 -6.49
CA PRO A 46 -12.81 -2.51 -5.52
C PRO A 46 -14.12 -1.78 -5.23
N ASP A 47 -14.43 -1.63 -3.94
CA ASP A 47 -15.45 -0.68 -3.49
C ASP A 47 -14.90 0.76 -3.59
N ASN A 48 -15.77 1.77 -3.54
CA ASN A 48 -15.38 3.18 -3.66
C ASN A 48 -14.28 3.58 -2.66
N ARG A 49 -14.27 2.96 -1.47
CA ARG A 49 -13.24 3.15 -0.43
C ARG A 49 -11.87 2.64 -0.86
N VAL A 50 -11.83 1.42 -1.40
CA VAL A 50 -10.60 0.78 -1.89
C VAL A 50 -10.07 1.54 -3.10
N ARG A 51 -10.96 2.05 -3.96
CA ARG A 51 -10.57 2.84 -5.14
C ARG A 51 -9.89 4.17 -4.80
N ALA A 52 -10.18 4.73 -3.63
CA ALA A 52 -9.65 6.02 -3.21
C ALA A 52 -8.26 5.92 -2.54
N HIS A 53 -8.01 4.83 -1.79
CA HIS A 53 -6.84 4.76 -0.91
C HIS A 53 -6.11 3.40 -0.89
N GLY A 54 -6.54 2.38 -1.64
CA GLY A 54 -5.97 1.05 -1.52
C GLY A 54 -6.17 0.11 -2.70
N GLY A 55 -6.08 -1.19 -2.44
CA GLY A 55 -6.25 -2.26 -3.42
C GLY A 55 -5.35 -3.47 -3.19
N TYR A 56 -4.41 -3.37 -2.25
CA TYR A 56 -3.41 -4.39 -2.00
C TYR A 56 -3.48 -4.93 -0.57
N MET A 57 -3.14 -6.21 -0.44
CA MET A 57 -3.00 -6.89 0.84
C MET A 57 -1.84 -7.89 0.73
N LEU A 58 -1.03 -8.00 1.79
CA LEU A 58 0.04 -8.99 1.89
C LEU A 58 -0.32 -10.05 2.91
N ARG A 59 -0.15 -11.30 2.53
CA ARG A 59 -0.38 -12.47 3.38
C ARG A 59 0.85 -13.37 3.39
N ASP A 60 1.16 -13.96 4.53
CA ASP A 60 2.13 -15.04 4.63
C ASP A 60 1.60 -16.30 3.92
N GLY A 61 2.38 -16.91 3.04
CA GLY A 61 2.01 -18.12 2.31
C GLY A 61 2.03 -19.41 3.11
N GLN A 62 2.72 -19.43 4.26
CA GLN A 62 2.75 -20.58 5.15
C GLN A 62 1.65 -20.47 6.21
N SER A 63 1.60 -19.34 6.93
CA SER A 63 0.69 -19.18 8.06
C SER A 63 -0.69 -18.64 7.69
N MET A 64 -0.88 -18.18 6.44
CA MET A 64 -2.10 -17.50 5.96
C MET A 64 -2.45 -16.23 6.75
N ARG A 65 -1.53 -15.73 7.59
CA ARG A 65 -1.73 -14.51 8.37
C ARG A 65 -1.58 -13.29 7.48
N ILE A 66 -2.46 -12.32 7.67
CA ILE A 66 -2.35 -11.03 6.98
C ILE A 66 -1.25 -10.23 7.66
N LEU A 67 -0.29 -9.75 6.88
CA LEU A 67 0.84 -8.95 7.35
C LEU A 67 0.62 -7.46 7.10
N LEU A 68 -0.07 -7.11 6.02
CA LEU A 68 -0.36 -5.72 5.64
C LEU A 68 -1.69 -5.63 4.88
N GLY A 69 -2.41 -4.51 5.06
CA GLY A 69 -3.65 -4.22 4.32
C GLY A 69 -4.94 -4.68 5.01
N ASP A 70 -4.93 -4.83 6.34
CA ASP A 70 -6.09 -5.20 7.17
C ASP A 70 -6.14 -4.36 8.47
N LYS A 71 -6.17 -3.03 8.33
CA LYS A 71 -6.32 -2.09 9.45
C LYS A 71 -7.77 -1.61 9.58
N ASP A 72 -8.16 -0.66 8.74
CA ASP A 72 -9.50 -0.06 8.78
C ASP A 72 -10.51 -0.85 7.93
N TYR A 73 -10.03 -1.43 6.83
CA TYR A 73 -10.79 -2.31 5.95
C TYR A 73 -9.84 -3.21 5.15
N PRO A 74 -10.29 -4.37 4.65
CA PRO A 74 -9.47 -5.24 3.82
C PRO A 74 -9.00 -4.52 2.55
N TYR A 75 -7.76 -4.75 2.15
CA TYR A 75 -7.12 -4.13 1.00
C TYR A 75 -6.93 -2.61 1.15
N CYS A 76 -6.74 -2.14 2.38
CA CYS A 76 -6.46 -0.72 2.62
C CYS A 76 -5.05 -0.29 2.23
N ALA A 77 -4.14 -1.23 1.92
CA ALA A 77 -2.76 -0.87 1.59
C ALA A 77 -2.64 -0.42 0.13
N ASP A 78 -1.77 0.57 -0.08
CA ASP A 78 -1.34 0.98 -1.41
C ASP A 78 -0.10 0.18 -1.88
N ILE A 79 0.35 0.44 -3.10
CA ILE A 79 1.50 -0.29 -3.67
C ILE A 79 2.84 0.17 -3.08
N ASP A 80 2.93 1.42 -2.62
CA ASP A 80 4.15 2.03 -2.10
C ASP A 80 4.42 1.55 -0.66
N GLU A 81 3.37 1.45 0.17
CA GLU A 81 3.37 0.81 1.49
C GLU A 81 3.78 -0.66 1.39
N VAL A 82 3.28 -1.38 0.38
CA VAL A 82 3.65 -2.76 0.12
C VAL A 82 5.14 -2.86 -0.27
N GLU A 83 5.63 -1.98 -1.15
CA GLU A 83 7.04 -1.94 -1.52
C GLU A 83 7.93 -1.63 -0.30
N ALA A 84 7.59 -0.62 0.49
CA ALA A 84 8.31 -0.25 1.72
C ALA A 84 8.32 -1.38 2.75
N PHE A 85 7.19 -2.09 2.92
CA PHE A 85 7.13 -3.26 3.80
C PHE A 85 8.05 -4.38 3.33
N LEU A 86 8.07 -4.69 2.03
CA LEU A 86 8.92 -5.74 1.48
C LEU A 86 10.40 -5.38 1.58
N ASP A 87 10.76 -4.12 1.34
CA ASP A 87 12.13 -3.64 1.50
C ASP A 87 12.59 -3.74 2.97
N ALA A 88 11.72 -3.40 3.92
CA ALA A 88 11.97 -3.57 5.35
C ALA A 88 12.04 -5.05 5.78
N TYR A 89 11.27 -5.93 5.14
CA TYR A 89 11.28 -7.37 5.42
C TYR A 89 12.53 -8.10 4.88
N GLN A 90 13.25 -7.49 3.92
CA GLN A 90 14.50 -8.02 3.37
C GLN A 90 15.75 -7.63 4.16
N GLY A 91 15.68 -6.59 4.99
CA GLY A 91 16.76 -6.11 5.86
C GLY A 91 16.82 -6.86 7.19
#